data_AF-A0A261QWS9-F1
#
_entry.id   AF-A0A261QWS9-F1
#
_cell.length_a   1.000
_cell.length_b   1.000
_cell.length_c   1.000
_cell.angle_alpha   90.00
_cell.angle_beta   90.00
_cell.angle_gamma   90.00
#
_symmetry.space_group_name_H-M   'P 1'
#
loop_
_entity.id
_entity.type
_entity.pdbx_description
1 polymer ?
#
loop_
_entity_poly.entity_id
_entity_poly.type
_entity_poly.pdbx_seq_one_letter_code
_entity_poly.pdbx_strand_id
1 'polypeptide(L)'
;MMYAASAVLGVYTLVSFYQLQRHVAESRAAYDASFRLTLTKPRVLGAIEMPAGTALELAIAHRPDAFSTARFPYPVQIGGVSTLTARRYLAIHTDEAHRTTGYTPINIRLEGQGHGVLLGWVCDAAQPIIFATHPDGGVGEFQSCTLAEGNHIENIPLPQGAELIATTGTVYPDGRVDPDRWLIHLPTTSELHIGGSLQRGGAILLDADRKLYRRVP
;
A
#
# COMPACT_ATOMS: atom_id res chain seq x y z
N MET A 1 2.34 -56.97 33.93
CA MET A 1 1.13 -56.09 33.87
C MET A 1 1.47 -54.60 33.86
N MET A 2 2.52 -54.11 34.52
CA MET A 2 2.83 -52.67 34.60
C MET A 2 3.19 -52.00 33.25
N TYR A 3 3.88 -52.70 32.33
CA TYR A 3 4.24 -52.17 31.01
C TYR A 3 3.06 -51.97 30.05
N ALA A 4 2.02 -52.80 30.15
CA ALA A 4 0.84 -52.70 29.28
C ALA A 4 -0.01 -51.47 29.62
N ALA A 5 -0.14 -51.13 30.91
CA ALA A 5 -0.86 -49.94 31.36
C ALA A 5 -0.17 -48.64 30.91
N SER A 6 1.17 -48.59 30.97
CA SER A 6 1.95 -47.43 30.50
C SER A 6 1.83 -47.20 28.99
N ALA A 7 1.81 -48.27 28.19
CA ALA A 7 1.66 -48.17 26.74
C ALA A 7 0.28 -47.64 26.33
N VAL A 8 -0.79 -48.08 27.00
CA VAL A 8 -2.17 -47.62 26.73
C VAL A 8 -2.34 -46.14 27.11
N LEU A 9 -1.78 -45.69 28.24
CA LEU A 9 -1.78 -44.26 28.58
C LEU A 9 -0.99 -43.44 27.55
N GLY A 10 0.15 -43.93 27.07
CA GLY A 10 0.94 -43.24 26.04
C GLY A 10 0.21 -43.10 24.71
N VAL A 11 -0.51 -44.13 24.26
CA VAL A 11 -1.33 -44.05 23.03
C VAL A 11 -2.49 -43.09 23.21
N TYR A 12 -3.18 -43.13 24.36
CA TYR A 12 -4.30 -42.23 24.65
C TYR A 12 -3.88 -40.75 24.67
N THR A 13 -2.73 -40.43 25.27
CA THR A 13 -2.23 -39.04 25.31
C THR A 13 -1.82 -38.55 23.93
N LEU A 14 -1.17 -39.38 23.12
CA LEU A 14 -0.81 -39.03 21.74
C LEU A 14 -2.04 -38.79 20.87
N VAL A 15 -3.07 -39.64 20.96
CA VAL A 15 -4.33 -39.46 20.23
C VAL A 15 -5.05 -38.20 20.69
N SER A 16 -5.12 -37.95 22.00
CA SER A 16 -5.75 -36.74 22.56
C SER A 16 -5.03 -35.47 22.13
N PHE A 17 -3.70 -35.48 22.13
CA PHE A 17 -2.88 -34.36 21.67
C PHE A 17 -3.08 -34.10 20.17
N TYR A 18 -3.11 -35.15 19.35
CA TYR A 18 -3.40 -35.04 17.93
C TYR A 18 -4.79 -34.45 17.65
N GLN A 19 -5.82 -34.90 18.37
CA GLN A 19 -7.18 -34.36 18.27
C GLN A 19 -7.24 -32.88 18.68
N LEU A 20 -6.56 -32.50 19.77
CA LEU A 20 -6.46 -31.11 20.21
C LEU A 20 -5.79 -30.24 19.14
N GLN A 21 -4.66 -30.69 18.59
CA GLN A 21 -3.97 -29.96 17.52
C GLN A 21 -4.86 -29.76 16.30
N ARG A 22 -5.61 -30.79 15.90
CA ARG A 22 -6.56 -30.70 14.79
C ARG A 22 -7.66 -29.69 15.06
N HIS A 23 -8.27 -29.70 16.25
CA HIS A 23 -9.30 -28.72 16.61
C HIS A 23 -8.77 -27.29 16.66
N VAL A 24 -7.55 -27.09 17.19
CA VAL A 24 -6.89 -25.78 17.16
C VAL A 24 -6.65 -25.32 15.72
N ALA A 25 -6.19 -26.21 14.85
CA ALA A 25 -5.97 -25.91 13.43
C ALA A 25 -7.28 -25.56 12.70
N GLU A 26 -8.35 -26.32 12.92
CA GLU A 26 -9.68 -26.06 12.35
C GLU A 26 -10.26 -24.73 12.83
N SER A 27 -10.17 -24.45 14.13
CA SER A 27 -10.60 -23.18 14.72
C SER A 27 -9.83 -21.98 14.15
N ARG A 28 -8.50 -22.12 14.02
CA ARG A 28 -7.66 -21.09 13.41
C ARG A 28 -7.99 -20.88 11.93
N ALA A 29 -8.21 -21.96 11.17
CA ALA A 29 -8.61 -21.85 9.77
C ALA A 29 -9.96 -21.15 9.61
N ALA A 30 -10.93 -21.45 10.48
CA ALA A 30 -12.22 -20.77 10.50
C ALA A 30 -12.08 -19.28 10.86
N TYR A 31 -11.23 -18.95 11.83
CA TYR A 31 -10.91 -17.58 12.18
C TYR A 31 -10.24 -16.84 11.02
N ASP A 32 -9.22 -17.40 10.39
CA ASP A 32 -8.52 -16.80 9.25
C ASP A 32 -9.47 -16.62 8.04
N ALA A 33 -10.40 -17.55 7.83
CA ALA A 33 -11.41 -17.45 6.78
C ALA A 33 -12.38 -16.27 7.00
N SER A 34 -12.60 -15.82 8.25
CA SER A 34 -13.44 -14.65 8.54
C SER A 34 -12.88 -13.33 7.99
N PHE A 35 -11.59 -13.29 7.68
CA PHE A 35 -10.88 -12.16 7.08
C PHE A 35 -10.70 -12.28 5.57
N ARG A 36 -11.27 -13.30 4.93
CA ARG A 36 -11.18 -13.50 3.48
C ARG A 36 -12.55 -13.52 2.86
N LEU A 37 -12.74 -12.76 1.79
CA LEU A 37 -14.01 -12.68 1.09
C LEU A 37 -13.76 -12.54 -0.41
N THR A 38 -14.48 -13.31 -1.23
CA THR A 38 -14.51 -13.08 -2.68
C THR A 38 -15.87 -12.52 -3.06
N LEU A 39 -15.88 -11.42 -3.81
CA LEU A 39 -17.13 -10.80 -4.26
C LEU A 39 -17.81 -11.67 -5.31
N THR A 40 -19.05 -12.08 -5.07
CA THR A 40 -19.84 -12.85 -6.05
C THR A 40 -20.52 -11.98 -7.10
N LYS A 41 -20.69 -10.69 -6.82
CA LYS A 41 -21.27 -9.69 -7.72
C LYS A 41 -20.47 -8.39 -7.64
N PRO A 42 -20.49 -7.53 -8.68
CA PRO A 42 -19.87 -6.22 -8.60
C PRO A 42 -20.41 -5.42 -7.42
N ARG A 43 -19.52 -4.67 -6.76
CA ARG A 43 -19.87 -3.84 -5.60
C ARG A 43 -18.91 -2.67 -5.49
N VAL A 44 -19.42 -1.52 -5.03
CA VAL A 44 -18.60 -0.38 -4.65
C VAL A 44 -18.15 -0.54 -3.20
N LEU A 45 -16.84 -0.53 -2.95
CA LEU A 45 -16.25 -0.60 -1.60
C LEU A 45 -15.22 0.52 -1.42
N GLY A 46 -15.48 1.42 -0.47
CA GLY A 46 -14.73 2.67 -0.28
C GLY A 46 -14.49 3.44 -1.58
N ALA A 47 -15.57 3.77 -2.28
CA ALA A 47 -15.57 4.48 -3.55
C ALA A 47 -14.77 3.83 -4.70
N ILE A 48 -14.41 2.55 -4.59
CA ILE A 48 -13.81 1.77 -5.70
C ILE A 48 -14.87 0.83 -6.25
N GLU A 49 -15.13 0.91 -7.55
CA GLU A 49 -15.96 -0.06 -8.26
C GLU A 49 -15.20 -1.38 -8.39
N MET A 50 -15.61 -2.38 -7.61
CA MET A 50 -14.97 -3.69 -7.62
C MET A 50 -15.79 -4.68 -8.45
N PRO A 51 -15.19 -5.37 -9.42
CA PRO A 51 -15.88 -6.39 -10.19
C PRO A 51 -16.13 -7.65 -9.36
N ALA A 52 -17.06 -8.49 -9.84
CA ALA A 52 -17.21 -9.85 -9.34
C ALA A 52 -15.90 -10.63 -9.51
N GLY A 53 -15.58 -11.51 -8.56
CA GLY A 53 -14.31 -12.24 -8.51
C GLY A 53 -13.19 -11.50 -7.79
N THR A 54 -13.40 -10.25 -7.35
CA THR A 54 -12.41 -9.54 -6.51
C THR A 54 -12.20 -10.28 -5.19
N ALA A 55 -10.95 -10.66 -4.92
CA ALA A 55 -10.55 -11.33 -3.70
C ALA A 55 -10.10 -10.28 -2.67
N LEU A 56 -10.77 -10.25 -1.54
CA LEU A 56 -10.55 -9.31 -0.44
C LEU A 56 -9.89 -10.02 0.74
N GLU A 57 -8.89 -9.36 1.31
CA GLU A 57 -8.46 -9.55 2.69
C GLU A 57 -9.02 -8.40 3.52
N LEU A 58 -9.58 -8.72 4.68
CA LEU A 58 -10.27 -7.79 5.56
C LEU A 58 -9.37 -7.44 6.74
N ALA A 59 -9.40 -6.18 7.17
CA ALA A 59 -8.80 -5.78 8.45
C ALA A 59 -9.74 -6.08 9.63
N ILE A 60 -11.05 -6.12 9.36
CA ILE A 60 -12.09 -6.45 10.35
C ILE A 60 -12.90 -7.61 9.80
N ALA A 61 -12.99 -8.69 10.59
CA ALA A 61 -13.71 -9.90 10.23
C ALA A 61 -15.14 -9.59 9.75
N HIS A 62 -15.54 -10.20 8.63
CA HIS A 62 -16.87 -10.05 8.02
C HIS A 62 -17.29 -8.61 7.66
N ARG A 63 -16.37 -7.65 7.56
CA ARG A 63 -16.64 -6.26 7.16
C ARG A 63 -15.95 -5.94 5.83
N PRO A 64 -16.63 -6.11 4.69
CA PRO A 64 -16.04 -5.90 3.36
C PRO A 64 -15.52 -4.48 3.14
N ASP A 65 -16.21 -3.47 3.69
CA ASP A 65 -15.83 -2.07 3.55
C ASP A 65 -14.52 -1.72 4.27
N ALA A 66 -14.06 -2.59 5.18
CA ALA A 66 -12.79 -2.50 5.91
C ALA A 66 -11.72 -3.43 5.31
N PHE A 67 -11.70 -3.61 3.98
CA PHE A 67 -10.67 -4.40 3.33
C PHE A 67 -9.29 -3.76 3.50
N SER A 68 -8.28 -4.58 3.78
CA SER A 68 -6.87 -4.20 3.78
C SER A 68 -6.22 -4.46 2.43
N THR A 69 -6.65 -5.51 1.71
CA THR A 69 -6.17 -5.83 0.37
C THR A 69 -7.36 -6.20 -0.53
N ALA A 70 -7.38 -5.68 -1.75
CA ALA A 70 -8.24 -6.14 -2.82
C ALA A 70 -7.37 -6.58 -4.01
N ARG A 71 -7.60 -7.80 -4.50
CA ARG A 71 -6.98 -8.33 -5.72
C ARG A 71 -8.05 -8.48 -6.78
N PHE A 72 -7.91 -7.75 -7.87
CA PHE A 72 -8.88 -7.72 -8.95
C PHE A 72 -8.61 -8.86 -9.96
N PRO A 73 -9.66 -9.46 -10.54
CA PRO A 73 -9.51 -10.52 -11.54
C PRO A 73 -8.99 -10.00 -12.89
N TYR A 74 -9.14 -8.71 -13.15
CA TYR A 74 -8.62 -7.98 -14.30
C TYR A 74 -8.32 -6.54 -13.89
N PRO A 75 -7.53 -5.78 -14.68
CA PRO A 75 -7.17 -4.41 -14.31
C PRO A 75 -8.39 -3.50 -14.16
N VAL A 76 -8.45 -2.76 -13.05
CA VAL A 76 -9.49 -1.78 -12.73
C VAL A 76 -8.85 -0.39 -12.71
N GLN A 77 -9.50 0.60 -13.31
CA GLN A 77 -9.02 1.98 -13.30
C GLN A 77 -9.32 2.65 -11.97
N ILE A 78 -8.28 3.04 -11.24
CA ILE A 78 -8.38 3.67 -9.92
C ILE A 78 -7.40 4.84 -9.88
N GLY A 79 -7.90 6.07 -9.71
CA GLY A 79 -7.03 7.25 -9.62
C GLY A 79 -6.11 7.48 -10.84
N GLY A 80 -6.52 7.05 -12.04
CA GLY A 80 -5.71 7.11 -13.26
C GLY A 80 -4.68 5.97 -13.41
N VAL A 81 -4.75 4.95 -12.55
CA VAL A 81 -3.85 3.79 -12.56
C VAL A 81 -4.62 2.53 -12.95
N SER A 82 -4.09 1.79 -13.92
CA SER A 82 -4.56 0.45 -14.28
C SER A 82 -4.14 -0.55 -13.20
N THR A 83 -5.03 -0.83 -12.25
CA THR A 83 -4.70 -1.48 -10.97
C THR A 83 -5.16 -2.94 -10.94
N LEU A 84 -4.29 -3.84 -10.48
CA LEU A 84 -4.60 -5.24 -10.20
C LEU A 84 -4.68 -5.52 -8.69
N THR A 85 -3.95 -4.77 -7.88
CA THR A 85 -3.97 -4.88 -6.42
C THR A 85 -4.09 -3.52 -5.79
N ALA A 86 -5.05 -3.36 -4.88
CA ALA A 86 -5.19 -2.19 -4.03
C ALA A 86 -4.99 -2.61 -2.57
N ARG A 87 -4.06 -1.96 -1.85
CA ARG A 87 -3.84 -2.18 -0.42
C ARG A 87 -4.12 -0.90 0.36
N ARG A 88 -4.89 -1.01 1.43
CA ARG A 88 -5.21 0.12 2.32
C ARG A 88 -4.51 -0.02 3.65
N TYR A 89 -3.98 1.09 4.14
CA TYR A 89 -3.63 1.22 5.54
C TYR A 89 -4.83 1.81 6.28
N LEU A 90 -5.34 1.07 7.26
CA LEU A 90 -6.48 1.47 8.08
C LEU A 90 -6.02 1.64 9.53
N ALA A 91 -6.30 2.79 10.14
CA ALA A 91 -6.24 2.92 11.59
C ALA A 91 -7.50 2.30 12.20
N ILE A 92 -7.35 1.24 12.99
CA ILE A 92 -8.45 0.58 13.68
C ILE A 92 -8.68 1.27 15.02
N HIS A 93 -9.93 1.65 15.29
CA HIS A 93 -10.33 2.27 16.56
C HIS A 93 -10.87 1.20 17.51
N THR A 94 -10.48 1.28 18.78
CA THR A 94 -10.97 0.38 19.84
C THR A 94 -11.45 1.16 21.05
N ASP A 95 -12.36 0.57 21.82
CA ASP A 95 -12.69 1.07 23.15
C ASP A 95 -11.70 0.58 24.23
N GLU A 96 -11.94 0.95 25.49
CA GLU A 96 -11.12 0.52 26.63
C GLU A 96 -11.11 -1.00 26.83
N ALA A 97 -12.16 -1.69 26.38
CA ALA A 97 -12.28 -3.14 26.41
C ALA A 97 -11.66 -3.82 25.17
N HIS A 98 -10.90 -3.07 24.35
CA HIS A 98 -10.24 -3.55 23.13
C HIS A 98 -11.21 -4.07 22.05
N ARG A 99 -12.47 -3.64 22.09
CA ARG A 99 -13.45 -3.98 21.06
C ARG A 99 -13.35 -2.98 19.92
N THR A 100 -13.33 -3.45 18.69
CA THR A 100 -13.29 -2.58 17.51
C THR A 100 -14.55 -1.72 17.43
N THR A 101 -14.37 -0.39 17.45
CA THR A 101 -15.46 0.60 17.37
C THR A 101 -15.58 1.21 15.97
N GLY A 102 -14.50 1.18 15.19
CA GLY A 102 -14.48 1.72 13.83
C GLY A 102 -13.11 1.63 13.18
N TYR A 103 -12.96 2.33 12.06
CA TYR A 103 -11.67 2.48 11.38
C TYR A 103 -11.62 3.79 10.60
N THR A 104 -10.40 4.28 10.35
CA THR A 104 -10.13 5.40 9.44
C THR A 104 -9.15 4.95 8.37
N PRO A 105 -9.49 5.06 7.07
CA PRO A 105 -8.53 4.84 6.01
C PRO A 105 -7.51 5.99 5.99
N ILE A 106 -6.22 5.65 5.93
CA ILE A 106 -5.12 6.62 5.94
C ILE A 106 -4.58 6.84 4.53
N ASN A 107 -4.21 5.75 3.86
CA ASN A 107 -3.71 5.77 2.50
C ASN A 107 -4.07 4.49 1.76
N ILE A 108 -3.90 4.54 0.44
CA ILE A 108 -4.09 3.41 -0.46
C ILE A 108 -2.89 3.31 -1.39
N ARG A 109 -2.39 2.08 -1.54
CA ARG A 109 -1.33 1.69 -2.45
C ARG A 109 -1.95 0.93 -3.61
N LEU A 110 -1.73 1.41 -4.82
CA LEU A 110 -2.19 0.80 -6.05
C LEU A 110 -1.00 0.17 -6.78
N GLU A 111 -1.17 -1.06 -7.23
CA GLU A 111 -0.19 -1.82 -8.02
C GLU A 111 -0.92 -2.49 -9.19
N GLY A 112 -0.26 -2.53 -10.35
CA GLY A 112 -0.83 -3.00 -11.59
C GLY A 112 0.25 -3.32 -12.62
N GLN A 113 0.04 -2.87 -13.85
CA GLN A 113 0.95 -3.13 -14.97
C GLN A 113 1.12 -1.90 -15.85
N GLY A 114 2.28 -1.78 -16.48
CA GLY A 114 2.60 -0.68 -17.38
C GLY A 114 2.88 0.62 -16.62
N HIS A 115 2.47 1.74 -17.19
CA HIS A 115 2.72 3.07 -16.64
C HIS A 115 1.42 3.82 -16.40
N GLY A 116 1.41 4.68 -15.38
CA GLY A 116 0.35 5.67 -15.14
C GLY A 116 0.88 7.09 -15.32
N VAL A 117 0.09 7.98 -15.94
CA VAL A 117 0.44 9.40 -16.01
C VAL A 117 -0.31 10.15 -14.92
N LEU A 118 0.42 10.58 -13.90
CA LEU A 118 -0.13 11.21 -12.70
C LEU A 118 0.45 12.60 -12.54
N LEU A 119 -0.42 13.62 -12.62
CA LEU A 119 -0.02 15.02 -12.48
C LEU A 119 1.13 15.40 -13.43
N GLY A 120 1.14 14.78 -14.62
CA GLY A 120 2.13 14.92 -15.69
C GLY A 120 3.41 14.09 -15.52
N TRP A 121 3.54 13.30 -14.46
CA TRP A 121 4.66 12.39 -14.22
C TRP A 121 4.30 10.99 -14.71
N VAL A 122 5.24 10.30 -15.33
CA VAL A 122 5.06 8.90 -15.74
C VAL A 122 5.54 8.02 -14.59
N CYS A 123 4.60 7.39 -13.89
CA CYS A 123 4.88 6.47 -12.80
C CYS A 123 4.89 5.03 -13.31
N ASP A 124 5.77 4.19 -12.78
CA ASP A 124 5.73 2.75 -12.98
C ASP A 124 4.60 2.15 -12.16
N ALA A 125 3.55 1.66 -12.83
CA ALA A 125 2.39 1.07 -12.17
C ALA A 125 2.66 -0.36 -11.68
N ALA A 126 3.75 -1.00 -12.09
CA ALA A 126 4.19 -2.26 -11.49
C ALA A 126 4.76 -2.06 -10.08
N GLN A 127 5.17 -0.83 -9.75
CA GLN A 127 5.56 -0.43 -8.42
C GLN A 127 4.38 0.21 -7.67
N PRO A 128 4.43 0.21 -6.33
CA PRO A 128 3.51 0.94 -5.47
C PRO A 128 3.31 2.41 -5.89
N ILE A 129 2.08 2.78 -6.21
CA ILE A 129 1.64 4.19 -6.30
C ILE A 129 0.78 4.49 -5.08
N ILE A 130 1.17 5.49 -4.29
CA ILE A 130 0.54 5.81 -3.00
C ILE A 130 -0.30 7.08 -3.12
N PHE A 131 -1.54 6.98 -2.64
CA PHE A 131 -2.46 8.10 -2.48
C PHE A 131 -2.93 8.17 -1.04
N ALA A 132 -3.20 9.37 -0.54
CA ALA A 132 -4.03 9.55 0.63
C ALA A 132 -5.43 8.96 0.38
N THR A 133 -6.20 8.76 1.43
CA THR A 133 -7.61 8.38 1.30
C THR A 133 -8.51 9.44 1.89
N HIS A 134 -9.64 9.67 1.23
CA HIS A 134 -10.75 10.42 1.80
C HIS A 134 -11.40 9.63 2.96
N PRO A 135 -12.19 10.28 3.84
CA PRO A 135 -12.86 9.60 4.95
C PRO A 135 -13.79 8.45 4.53
N ASP A 136 -14.35 8.50 3.31
CA ASP A 136 -15.17 7.44 2.72
C ASP A 136 -14.34 6.27 2.14
N GLY A 137 -13.01 6.37 2.21
CA GLY A 137 -12.06 5.41 1.66
C GLY A 137 -11.66 5.66 0.21
N GLY A 138 -12.28 6.62 -0.48
CA GLY A 138 -11.92 6.97 -1.85
C GLY A 138 -10.48 7.43 -1.99
N VAL A 139 -9.93 7.33 -3.21
CA VAL A 139 -8.59 7.82 -3.53
C VAL A 139 -8.57 9.33 -3.36
N GLY A 140 -7.67 9.81 -2.52
CA GLY A 140 -7.42 11.23 -2.29
C GLY A 140 -6.18 11.71 -3.03
N GLU A 141 -5.44 12.62 -2.39
CA GLU A 141 -4.27 13.25 -2.99
C GLU A 141 -3.12 12.26 -3.27
N PHE A 142 -2.43 12.47 -4.39
CA PHE A 142 -1.21 11.73 -4.72
C PHE A 142 -0.12 11.99 -3.68
N GLN A 143 0.55 10.93 -3.23
CA GLN A 143 1.63 11.00 -2.25
C GLN A 143 2.97 10.62 -2.86
N SER A 144 3.10 9.45 -3.49
CA SER A 144 4.37 9.03 -4.11
C SER A 144 4.22 7.95 -5.18
N CYS A 145 5.24 7.84 -6.04
CA CYS A 145 5.42 6.72 -6.96
C CYS A 145 6.89 6.53 -7.32
N THR A 146 7.24 5.34 -7.79
CA THR A 146 8.48 5.16 -8.55
C THR A 146 8.28 5.69 -9.98
N LEU A 147 9.21 6.51 -10.44
CA LEU A 147 9.19 7.06 -11.79
C LEU A 147 9.58 6.00 -12.82
N ALA A 148 8.81 5.94 -13.90
CA ALA A 148 9.15 5.20 -15.10
C ALA A 148 10.07 6.03 -16.02
N GLU A 149 10.53 5.40 -17.10
CA GLU A 149 11.28 6.10 -18.15
C GLU A 149 10.46 7.21 -18.82
N GLY A 150 11.16 8.21 -19.38
CA GLY A 150 10.55 9.32 -20.13
C GLY A 150 10.29 10.58 -19.30
N ASN A 151 10.52 10.57 -17.99
CA ASN A 151 10.50 11.76 -17.17
C ASN A 151 11.78 12.59 -17.35
N HIS A 152 11.63 13.91 -17.42
CA HIS A 152 12.74 14.85 -17.61
C HIS A 152 12.60 16.04 -16.66
N ILE A 153 13.73 16.59 -16.23
CA ILE A 153 13.84 17.89 -15.53
C ILE A 153 14.83 18.73 -16.33
N GLU A 154 14.43 19.93 -16.76
CA GLU A 154 15.31 20.81 -17.58
C GLU A 154 15.90 20.08 -18.81
N ASN A 155 15.10 19.23 -19.46
CA ASN A 155 15.49 18.31 -20.56
C ASN A 155 16.53 17.23 -20.21
N ILE A 156 16.85 17.05 -18.93
CA ILE A 156 17.72 15.98 -18.45
C ILE A 156 16.83 14.80 -18.05
N PRO A 157 17.06 13.59 -18.61
CA PRO A 157 16.28 12.42 -18.26
C PRO A 157 16.54 12.01 -16.80
N LEU A 158 15.48 11.67 -16.07
CA LEU A 158 15.62 11.11 -14.73
C LEU A 158 16.04 9.64 -14.79
N PRO A 159 16.87 9.18 -13.84
CA PRO A 159 17.24 7.78 -13.79
C PRO A 159 16.04 6.91 -13.42
N GLN A 160 15.98 5.71 -13.99
CA GLN A 160 15.01 4.70 -13.60
C GLN A 160 15.11 4.40 -12.10
N GLY A 161 13.97 4.18 -11.45
CA GLY A 161 13.93 3.85 -10.03
C GLY A 161 14.01 5.08 -9.11
N ALA A 162 14.07 6.29 -9.66
CA ALA A 162 13.87 7.49 -8.88
C ALA A 162 12.46 7.50 -8.25
N GLU A 163 12.36 7.88 -6.98
CA GLU A 163 11.08 7.98 -6.28
C GLU A 163 10.62 9.43 -6.28
N LEU A 164 9.40 9.67 -6.78
CA LEU A 164 8.73 10.96 -6.70
C LEU A 164 7.83 10.98 -5.46
N ILE A 165 7.94 12.05 -4.67
CA ILE A 165 7.11 12.32 -3.50
C ILE A 165 6.49 13.71 -3.67
N ALA A 166 5.18 13.81 -3.49
CA ALA A 166 4.49 15.09 -3.42
C ALA A 166 4.70 15.73 -2.04
N THR A 167 5.07 17.01 -2.03
CA THR A 167 5.32 17.78 -0.82
C THR A 167 4.42 19.01 -0.78
N THR A 168 4.14 19.53 0.42
CA THR A 168 3.42 20.80 0.62
C THR A 168 4.35 21.92 1.05
N GLY A 169 5.65 21.77 0.79
CA GLY A 169 6.68 22.63 1.32
C GLY A 169 7.03 22.39 2.78
N THR A 170 8.27 22.69 3.15
CA THR A 170 8.69 22.76 4.55
C THR A 170 8.15 24.04 5.19
N VAL A 171 7.42 23.91 6.31
CA VAL A 171 6.91 25.04 7.09
C VAL A 171 7.92 25.42 8.17
N TYR A 172 8.33 26.69 8.19
CA TYR A 172 9.28 27.24 9.15
C TYR A 172 8.57 27.89 10.35
N PRO A 173 9.25 28.09 11.50
CA PRO A 173 8.65 28.73 12.69
C PRO A 173 8.12 30.15 12.46
N ASP A 174 8.62 30.85 11.44
CA ASP A 174 8.17 32.17 11.02
C ASP A 174 6.92 32.14 10.12
N GLY A 175 6.38 30.94 9.84
CA GLY A 175 5.22 30.72 8.98
C GLY A 175 5.53 30.70 7.48
N ARG A 176 6.80 30.86 7.08
CA ARG A 176 7.19 30.71 5.67
C ARG A 176 7.11 29.24 5.26
N VAL A 177 6.70 29.00 4.02
CA VAL A 177 6.63 27.66 3.42
C VAL A 177 7.55 27.63 2.21
N ASP A 178 8.44 26.64 2.14
CA ASP A 178 9.27 26.44 0.93
C ASP A 178 8.36 26.11 -0.27
N PRO A 179 8.70 26.57 -1.49
CA PRO A 179 7.86 26.40 -2.68
C PRO A 179 7.93 24.99 -3.28
N ASP A 180 8.65 24.05 -2.64
CA ASP A 180 8.78 22.70 -3.15
C ASP A 180 7.42 22.01 -3.20
N ARG A 181 7.11 21.44 -4.36
CA ARG A 181 5.93 20.61 -4.60
C ARG A 181 6.30 19.16 -4.84
N TRP A 182 7.52 18.92 -5.32
CA TRP A 182 8.02 17.60 -5.66
C TRP A 182 9.38 17.39 -5.01
N LEU A 183 9.52 16.28 -4.29
CA LEU A 183 10.80 15.74 -3.89
C LEU A 183 11.07 14.50 -4.74
N ILE A 184 12.27 14.41 -5.32
CA ILE A 184 12.70 13.25 -6.09
C ILE A 184 13.92 12.65 -5.41
N HIS A 185 13.77 11.46 -4.86
CA HIS A 185 14.90 10.66 -4.38
C HIS A 185 15.57 9.95 -5.55
N LEU A 186 16.86 10.21 -5.73
CA LEU A 186 17.65 9.54 -6.75
C LEU A 186 18.23 8.23 -6.20
N PRO A 187 18.31 7.16 -7.02
CA PRO A 187 19.02 5.95 -6.64
C PRO A 187 20.46 6.26 -6.22
N THR A 188 20.97 5.61 -5.17
CA THR A 188 22.27 5.93 -4.54
C THR A 188 23.45 5.89 -5.53
N THR A 189 23.39 5.02 -6.53
CA THR A 189 24.44 4.84 -7.55
C THR A 189 24.22 5.66 -8.82
N SER A 190 23.09 6.38 -8.92
CA SER A 190 22.78 7.19 -10.09
C SER A 190 23.55 8.50 -10.09
N GLU A 191 23.92 8.95 -11.28
CA GLU A 191 24.56 10.24 -11.51
C GLU A 191 23.65 11.10 -12.39
N LEU A 192 23.38 12.33 -11.98
CA LEU A 192 22.54 13.28 -12.72
C LEU A 192 23.24 14.64 -12.81
N HIS A 193 23.48 15.13 -14.03
CA HIS A 193 23.97 16.48 -14.25
C HIS A 193 22.81 17.46 -14.26
N ILE A 194 22.60 18.20 -13.18
CA ILE A 194 21.45 19.11 -13.01
C ILE A 194 21.90 20.40 -12.32
N GLY A 195 21.34 21.56 -12.71
CA GLY A 195 21.76 22.86 -12.16
C GLY A 195 23.25 23.15 -12.33
N GLY A 196 23.84 22.68 -13.44
CA GLY A 196 25.25 22.91 -13.78
C GLY A 196 26.27 22.11 -12.96
N SER A 197 25.87 21.08 -12.20
CA SER A 197 26.82 20.19 -11.51
C SER A 197 26.34 18.74 -11.50
N LEU A 198 27.28 17.82 -11.30
CA LEU A 198 26.98 16.40 -11.10
C LEU A 198 26.44 16.16 -9.69
N GLN A 199 25.28 15.52 -9.60
CA GLN A 199 24.71 14.99 -8.36
C GLN A 199 24.78 13.46 -8.38
N ARG A 200 25.18 12.85 -7.27
CA ARG A 200 25.21 11.39 -7.07
C ARG A 200 24.22 11.03 -5.99
N GLY A 201 23.17 10.28 -6.32
CA GLY A 201 22.10 9.98 -5.37
C GLY A 201 21.48 11.23 -4.72
N GLY A 202 21.06 11.11 -3.47
CA GLY A 202 20.45 12.20 -2.71
C GLY A 202 19.01 12.49 -3.14
N ALA A 203 18.59 13.74 -3.01
CA ALA A 203 17.27 14.20 -3.41
C ALA A 203 17.31 15.53 -4.18
N ILE A 204 16.27 15.77 -4.95
CA ILE A 204 16.05 17.01 -5.69
C ILE A 204 14.67 17.54 -5.34
N LEU A 205 14.59 18.81 -5.00
CA LEU A 205 13.35 19.53 -4.73
C LEU A 205 13.00 20.39 -5.94
N LEU A 206 11.77 20.25 -6.43
CA LEU A 206 11.23 21.03 -7.52
C LEU A 206 9.99 21.81 -7.07
N ASP A 207 9.77 22.97 -7.67
CA ASP A 207 8.53 23.72 -7.52
C ASP A 207 7.37 23.07 -8.31
N ALA A 208 6.17 23.68 -8.25
CA ALA A 208 5.00 23.19 -8.97
C ALA A 208 5.17 23.15 -10.50
N ASP A 209 5.99 24.05 -11.07
CA ASP A 209 6.34 24.11 -12.49
C ASP A 209 7.45 23.11 -12.87
N ARG A 210 7.91 22.30 -11.91
CA ARG A 210 9.01 21.33 -12.06
C ARG A 210 10.37 21.97 -12.32
N LYS A 211 10.56 23.21 -11.91
CA LYS A 211 11.86 23.88 -11.96
C LYS A 211 12.66 23.49 -10.73
N LEU A 212 13.98 23.36 -10.90
CA LEU A 212 14.88 23.05 -9.80
C LEU A 212 14.81 24.15 -8.73
N TYR A 213 14.36 23.79 -7.53
CA TYR A 213 14.38 24.67 -6.37
C TYR A 213 15.65 24.46 -5.54
N ARG A 214 15.95 23.20 -5.19
CA ARG A 214 17.09 22.87 -4.32
C ARG A 214 17.58 21.45 -4.60
N ARG A 215 18.89 21.24 -4.45
CA ARG A 215 19.52 19.90 -4.41
C ARG A 215 19.85 19.53 -2.97
N VAL A 216 19.65 18.27 -2.62
CA VAL A 216 20.01 17.68 -1.34
C VAL A 216 20.99 16.53 -1.62
N PRO A 217 22.24 16.61 -1.14
CA PRO A 217 23.23 15.57 -1.37
C PRO A 217 22.87 14.25 -0.69
#